data_AF-A0A7Y1XVI3-F1
#
_entry.id   AF-A0A7Y1XVI3-F1
#
_cell.length_a   1.000
_cell.length_b   1.000
_cell.length_c   1.000
_cell.angle_alpha   90.00
_cell.angle_beta   90.00
_cell.angle_gamma   90.00
#
_symmetry.space_group_name_H-M   'P 1'
#
loop_
_entity.id
_entity.type
_entity.pdbx_description
1 polymer ?
#
loop_
_entity_poly.entity_id
_entity_poly.type
_entity_poly.pdbx_seq_one_letter_code
_entity_poly.pdbx_strand_id
1 'polypeptide(L)' 'MSDVLWTPSADRIESTEIAKLCRSLGLRASFAQLHDWSVQQPTEFWETVWDRYGIIGERGAPTIEAADRFRDTRF' A
#
# COMPACT_ATOMS: atom_id res chain seq x y z
N MET A 1 -14.72 -18.25 19.81
CA MET A 1 -14.76 -17.08 18.91
C MET A 1 -13.89 -16.02 19.55
N SER A 2 -12.95 -15.43 18.82
CA SER A 2 -12.13 -14.35 19.35
C SER A 2 -12.92 -13.06 19.30
N ASP A 3 -13.18 -12.47 20.46
CA ASP A 3 -13.90 -11.19 20.54
C ASP A 3 -13.00 -10.04 20.06
N VAL A 4 -13.59 -9.11 19.32
CA VAL A 4 -12.88 -7.90 18.87
C VAL A 4 -12.62 -7.02 20.09
N LEU A 5 -11.35 -6.91 20.46
CA LEU A 5 -10.94 -6.15 21.66
C LEU A 5 -11.00 -4.63 21.46
N TRP A 6 -10.90 -4.17 20.21
CA TRP A 6 -10.86 -2.74 19.89
C TRP A 6 -11.22 -2.49 18.43
N THR A 7 -11.81 -1.33 18.13
CA THR A 7 -12.09 -0.86 16.77
C THR A 7 -11.80 0.64 16.69
N PRO A 8 -11.12 1.13 15.63
CA PRO A 8 -10.86 2.56 15.46
C PRO A 8 -12.14 3.36 15.23
N SER A 9 -12.14 4.63 15.62
CA SER A 9 -13.18 5.58 15.20
C SER A 9 -13.04 5.91 13.70
N ALA A 10 -14.14 6.36 13.09
CA ALA A 10 -14.14 6.81 11.70
C ALA A 10 -13.09 7.91 11.43
N ASP A 11 -12.99 8.91 12.31
CA ASP A 11 -11.98 9.98 12.18
C ASP A 11 -10.55 9.43 12.18
N ARG A 12 -10.29 8.39 13.00
CA ARG A 12 -8.98 7.74 13.02
C ARG A 12 -8.70 6.98 11.73
N ILE A 13 -9.70 6.37 11.11
CA ILE A 13 -9.57 5.71 9.80
C ILE A 13 -9.28 6.76 8.73
N GLU A 14 -10.12 7.79 8.64
CA GLU A 14 -10.10 8.79 7.57
C GLU A 14 -8.81 9.65 7.54
N SER A 15 -8.18 9.83 8.70
CA SER A 15 -6.93 10.58 8.85
C SER A 15 -5.67 9.82 8.42
N THR A 16 -5.74 8.49 8.23
CA THR A 16 -4.58 7.68 7.83
C THR A 16 -4.13 7.93 6.38
N GLU A 17 -2.85 7.73 6.10
CA GLU A 17 -2.33 7.73 4.73
C GLU A 17 -2.90 6.58 3.89
N ILE A 18 -3.22 5.45 4.51
CA ILE A 18 -3.91 4.33 3.85
C ILE A 18 -5.26 4.80 3.29
N ALA A 19 -6.09 5.46 4.11
CA ALA A 19 -7.39 5.94 3.65
C ALA A 19 -7.26 7.01 2.55
N LYS A 20 -6.26 7.90 2.67
CA LYS A 20 -5.96 8.90 1.63
C LYS A 20 -5.50 8.25 0.32
N LEU A 21 -4.66 7.21 0.39
CA LEU A 21 -4.19 6.46 -0.77
C LEU A 21 -5.35 5.72 -1.46
N CYS A 22 -6.19 5.01 -0.70
CA CYS A 22 -7.39 4.36 -1.24
C CYS A 22 -8.27 5.36 -2.00
N ARG A 23 -8.52 6.55 -1.42
CA ARG A 23 -9.30 7.61 -2.08
C ARG A 23 -8.65 8.08 -3.38
N SER A 24 -7.33 8.29 -3.41
CA SER A 24 -6.65 8.73 -4.63
C SER A 24 -6.69 7.69 -5.75
N LEU A 25 -6.82 6.41 -5.41
CA LEU A 25 -6.93 5.30 -6.36
C LEU A 25 -8.38 4.99 -6.75
N GLY A 26 -9.37 5.74 -6.24
CA GLY A 26 -10.79 5.46 -6.46
C GLY A 26 -11.27 4.15 -5.81
N LEU A 27 -10.46 3.53 -4.96
CA LEU A 27 -10.84 2.35 -4.20
C LEU A 27 -11.85 2.78 -3.13
N ARG A 28 -12.90 1.96 -2.90
CA ARG A 28 -13.71 2.14 -1.69
C ARG A 28 -12.74 2.02 -0.53
N ALA A 29 -12.77 2.95 0.43
CA ALA A 29 -11.77 3.11 1.50
C ALA A 29 -11.64 1.88 2.42
N SER A 30 -11.18 0.77 1.86
CA SER A 30 -11.08 -0.53 2.48
C SER A 30 -9.64 -0.98 2.31
N PHE A 31 -9.03 -1.29 3.45
CA PHE A 31 -7.68 -1.84 3.48
C PHE A 31 -7.58 -3.13 2.66
N ALA A 32 -8.63 -3.94 2.65
CA ALA A 32 -8.67 -5.21 1.91
C ALA A 32 -8.45 -5.03 0.40
N GLN A 33 -9.12 -4.04 -0.22
CA GLN A 33 -8.94 -3.78 -1.65
C GLN A 33 -7.56 -3.22 -1.98
N LEU A 34 -7.04 -2.31 -1.14
CA LEU A 34 -5.69 -1.78 -1.31
C LEU A 34 -4.64 -2.89 -1.19
N HIS A 35 -4.79 -3.78 -0.20
CA HIS A 35 -3.89 -4.90 0.01
C HIS A 35 -3.91 -5.85 -1.20
N ASP A 36 -5.09 -6.25 -1.67
CA ASP A 36 -5.23 -7.13 -2.83
C ASP A 36 -4.56 -6.53 -4.08
N TRP A 37 -4.82 -5.25 -4.38
CA TRP A 37 -4.15 -4.55 -5.47
C TRP A 37 -2.63 -4.49 -5.29
N SER A 38 -2.13 -4.16 -4.08
CA SER A 38 -0.69 -4.05 -3.83
C SER A 38 0.07 -5.37 -4.03
N VAL A 39 -0.58 -6.50 -3.79
CA VAL A 39 0.00 -7.84 -3.97
C VAL A 39 -0.09 -8.29 -5.42
N GLN A 40 -1.20 -7.99 -6.11
CA GLN A 40 -1.40 -8.37 -7.51
C GLN A 40 -0.60 -7.49 -8.49
N GLN A 41 -0.38 -6.21 -8.15
CA GLN A 41 0.26 -5.21 -9.01
C GLN A 41 1.39 -4.48 -8.26
N PRO A 42 2.47 -5.20 -7.87
CA PRO A 42 3.49 -4.63 -7.01
C PRO A 42 4.29 -3.51 -7.70
N THR A 43 4.52 -3.59 -9.01
CA THR A 43 5.23 -2.52 -9.75
C THR A 43 4.45 -1.21 -9.70
N GLU A 44 3.17 -1.24 -10.09
CA GLU A 44 2.29 -0.06 -10.08
C GLU A 44 2.13 0.50 -8.67
N PHE A 45 2.02 -0.38 -7.67
CA PHE A 45 2.00 0.00 -6.26
C PHE A 45 3.25 0.79 -5.87
N TRP A 46 4.44 0.27 -6.14
CA TRP A 46 5.68 0.93 -5.74
C TRP A 46 5.96 2.21 -6.53
N GLU A 47 5.58 2.27 -7.80
CA GLU A 47 5.63 3.51 -8.60
C GLU A 47 4.72 4.59 -7.99
N THR A 48 3.49 4.23 -7.64
CA THR A 48 2.53 5.13 -6.99
C THR A 48 3.07 5.63 -5.65
N VAL A 49 3.67 4.75 -4.84
CA VAL A 49 4.25 5.09 -3.54
C VAL A 49 5.43 6.05 -3.71
N TRP A 50 6.34 5.75 -4.64
CA TRP A 50 7.48 6.62 -4.95
C TRP A 50 7.05 8.02 -5.39
N ASP A 51 6.11 8.11 -6.33
CA ASP A 51 5.63 9.37 -6.89
C ASP A 51 4.86 10.20 -5.86
N ARG A 52 3.99 9.54 -5.08
CA ARG A 52 3.12 10.20 -4.10
C ARG A 52 3.89 10.71 -2.89
N TYR A 53 4.81 9.90 -2.36
CA TYR A 53 5.51 10.22 -1.10
C TYR A 53 6.89 10.83 -1.33
N GLY A 54 7.29 11.03 -2.59
CA GLY A 54 8.54 11.70 -2.94
C GLY A 54 9.76 10.99 -2.35
N ILE A 55 9.81 9.65 -2.48
CA ILE A 55 10.93 8.86 -1.98
C ILE A 55 12.22 9.40 -2.58
N ILE A 56 13.20 9.70 -1.73
CA ILE A 56 14.49 10.24 -2.14
C ILE A 56 15.44 9.07 -2.39
N GLY A 57 15.87 8.90 -3.64
CA GLY A 57 16.83 7.90 -4.06
C GLY A 57 16.87 7.73 -5.58
N GLU A 58 17.55 6.70 -6.04
CA GLU A 58 17.47 6.24 -7.42
C GLU A 58 16.40 5.15 -7.53
N ARG A 59 15.42 5.36 -8.41
CA ARG A 59 14.41 4.32 -8.72
C ARG A 59 15.05 3.32 -9.67
N GLY A 60 15.18 2.07 -9.24
CA GLY A 60 15.69 0.99 -10.09
C GLY A 60 14.77 0.74 -11.30
N ALA A 61 15.32 0.11 -12.34
CA ALA A 61 14.53 -0.42 -13.45
C ALA A 61 14.79 -1.94 -13.57
N PRO A 62 13.78 -2.80 -13.35
CA PRO A 62 12.38 -2.48 -13.02
C PRO A 62 12.19 -1.91 -11.59
N THR A 63 11.10 -1.15 -11.36
CA THR A 63 10.74 -0.57 -10.05
C THR A 63 10.58 -1.61 -8.93
N ILE A 64 10.30 -2.86 -9.32
CA ILE A 64 10.41 -4.00 -8.42
C ILE A 64 10.92 -5.21 -9.20
N GLU A 65 11.89 -5.90 -8.62
CA GLU A 65 12.33 -7.23 -9.04
C GLU A 65 11.86 -8.22 -7.99
N ALA A 66 10.70 -8.84 -8.25
CA ALA A 66 10.09 -9.78 -7.32
C ALA A 66 10.93 -11.07 -7.20
N ALA A 67 11.07 -11.57 -5.98
CA ALA A 67 11.76 -12.81 -5.69
C ALA A 67 10.89 -13.75 -4.83
N ASP A 68 11.21 -15.04 -4.82
CA ASP A 68 10.48 -16.06 -4.05
C ASP A 68 10.41 -15.75 -2.54
N ARG A 69 11.40 -15.01 -2.03
CA ARG A 69 11.42 -14.53 -0.66
C ARG A 69 11.37 -13.01 -0.66
N PHE A 70 10.56 -12.46 0.22
CA PHE A 70 10.45 -11.01 0.43
C PHE A 70 11.82 -10.34 0.61
N ARG A 71 12.74 -10.97 1.37
CA ARG A 71 14.08 -10.43 1.64
C ARG A 71 14.99 -10.33 0.42
N ASP A 72 14.67 -11.08 -0.64
CA ASP A 72 15.44 -11.15 -1.88
C ASP A 72 14.84 -10.22 -2.95
N THR A 73 13.68 -9.59 -2.67
CA THR A 73 13.04 -8.61 -3.56
C THR A 73 13.85 -7.32 -3.60
N ARG A 74 13.99 -6.74 -4.80
CA ARG A 74 14.70 -5.48 -5.03
C ARG A 74 13.71 -4.40 -5.49
N PHE A 75 13.93 -3.15 -5.08
CA PHE A 75 13.11 -1.96 -5.37
C PHE A 75 13.97 -0.87 -6.00
#